data_AF-A0AAE1KJB2-F1
#
_entry.id   AF-A0AAE1KJB2-F1
#
_cell.length_a   1.000
_cell.length_b   1.000
_cell.length_c   1.000
_cell.angle_alpha   90.00
_cell.angle_beta   90.00
_cell.angle_gamma   90.00
#
_symmetry.space_group_name_H-M   'P 1'
#
loop_
_entity.id
_entity.type
_entity.pdbx_description
1 polymer ?
#
loop_
_entity_poly.entity_id
_entity_poly.type
_entity_poly.pdbx_seq_one_letter_code
_entity_poly.pdbx_strand_id
1 'polypeptide(L)'
;MKTSVKIGVVLLAVIACSATNGMGQGRSIMVGDSQGWRAGTNYTDWAVQNSPFYINDSLVFKYPPPGKLNVSPSVYLMPDLWSFTTCDFKTAKLVGNPTEGSGEGFEFQLNRPQPYYFASADGNGYDCIAGLTKFVATPMN
;
A
#
# COMPACT_ATOMS: atom_id res chain seq x y z
N MET A 1 -49.25 7.71 -46.02
CA MET A 1 -49.82 8.19 -44.74
C MET A 1 -48.68 8.65 -43.86
N LYS A 2 -48.81 9.85 -43.28
CA LYS A 2 -47.75 10.55 -42.54
C LYS A 2 -47.31 9.74 -41.32
N THR A 3 -46.01 9.47 -41.21
CA THR A 3 -45.33 8.82 -40.09
C THR A 3 -45.28 9.75 -38.89
N SER A 4 -45.82 9.32 -37.75
CA SER A 4 -45.67 10.01 -36.46
C SER A 4 -44.55 9.35 -35.67
N VAL A 5 -43.43 10.05 -35.51
CA VAL A 5 -42.35 9.74 -34.56
C VAL A 5 -42.75 10.27 -33.19
N LYS A 6 -42.66 9.44 -32.13
CA LYS A 6 -42.69 9.90 -30.74
C LYS A 6 -41.54 9.28 -29.94
N ILE A 7 -40.38 9.94 -30.10
CA ILE A 7 -39.39 10.34 -29.09
C ILE A 7 -39.30 9.44 -27.86
N GLY A 8 -38.30 8.56 -27.86
CA GLY A 8 -37.82 7.87 -26.66
C GLY A 8 -37.12 8.84 -25.72
N VAL A 9 -37.54 8.85 -24.46
CA VAL A 9 -36.85 9.56 -23.38
C VAL A 9 -35.68 8.68 -22.94
N VAL A 10 -34.50 8.94 -23.50
CA VAL A 10 -33.24 8.40 -22.98
C VAL A 10 -32.89 9.23 -21.75
N LEU A 11 -33.07 8.67 -20.55
CA LEU A 11 -32.51 9.25 -19.33
C LEU A 11 -30.98 9.22 -19.45
N LEU A 12 -30.40 10.39 -19.73
CA LEU A 12 -28.97 10.63 -19.50
C LEU A 12 -28.74 10.57 -17.99
N ALA A 13 -28.19 9.46 -17.51
CA ALA A 13 -27.58 9.42 -16.18
C ALA A 13 -26.40 10.40 -16.18
N VAL A 14 -26.56 11.52 -15.49
CA VAL A 14 -25.49 12.49 -15.29
C VAL A 14 -24.47 11.86 -14.34
N ILE A 15 -23.42 11.27 -14.91
CA ILE A 15 -22.26 10.81 -14.13
C ILE A 15 -21.51 12.06 -13.69
N ALA A 16 -21.83 12.58 -12.51
CA ALA A 16 -21.03 13.60 -11.86
C ALA A 16 -19.76 12.94 -11.30
N CYS A 17 -18.75 12.77 -12.15
CA CYS A 17 -17.37 12.55 -11.70
C CYS A 17 -16.92 13.82 -10.95
N SER A 18 -17.08 13.82 -9.64
CA SER A 18 -16.44 14.83 -8.79
C SER A 18 -14.95 14.49 -8.72
N ALA A 19 -14.17 14.99 -9.67
CA ALA A 19 -12.73 15.05 -9.51
C ALA A 19 -12.44 15.99 -8.33
N THR A 20 -12.03 15.45 -7.19
CA THR A 20 -11.60 16.24 -6.05
C THR A 20 -10.28 16.92 -6.41
N ASN A 21 -10.35 18.24 -6.55
CA ASN A 21 -9.20 19.11 -6.80
C ASN A 21 -8.19 19.03 -5.64
N GLY A 22 -6.92 18.97 -6.00
CA GLY A 22 -5.79 18.75 -5.09
C GLY A 22 -5.61 19.81 -4.00
N MET A 23 -5.44 19.32 -2.77
CA MET A 23 -4.80 20.03 -1.67
C MET A 23 -3.34 19.57 -1.59
N GLY A 24 -2.43 20.10 -2.43
CA GLY A 24 -0.97 19.83 -2.36
C GLY A 24 -0.61 18.42 -1.86
N GLN A 25 -1.11 17.39 -2.54
CA GLN A 25 -1.18 16.03 -1.99
C GLN A 25 0.13 15.30 -2.31
N GLY A 26 0.76 14.68 -1.30
CA GLY A 26 1.90 13.80 -1.55
C GLY A 26 1.51 12.62 -2.46
N ARG A 27 2.51 11.95 -3.03
CA ARG A 27 2.28 10.89 -4.01
C ARG A 27 1.66 9.68 -3.33
N SER A 28 0.71 9.04 -4.02
CA SER A 28 0.31 7.67 -3.67
C SER A 28 1.21 6.69 -4.40
N ILE A 29 1.95 5.89 -3.65
CA ILE A 29 3.00 4.98 -4.15
C ILE A 29 2.62 3.55 -3.79
N MET A 30 2.39 2.72 -4.81
CA MET A 30 2.06 1.31 -4.59
C MET A 30 3.31 0.52 -4.20
N VAL A 31 3.29 -0.07 -3.01
CA VAL A 31 4.42 -0.84 -2.48
C VAL A 31 4.62 -2.12 -3.29
N GLY A 32 5.78 -2.24 -3.93
CA GLY A 32 6.11 -3.36 -4.81
C GLY A 32 5.49 -3.29 -6.22
N ASP A 33 4.99 -2.13 -6.63
CA ASP A 33 4.38 -1.88 -7.95
C ASP A 33 3.36 -2.98 -8.32
N SER A 34 3.43 -3.53 -9.54
CA SER A 34 2.54 -4.60 -10.01
C SER A 34 2.62 -5.89 -9.18
N GLN A 35 3.68 -6.10 -8.41
CA GLN A 35 3.86 -7.29 -7.57
C GLN A 35 3.17 -7.17 -6.21
N GLY A 36 2.97 -5.94 -5.72
CA GLY A 36 2.34 -5.65 -4.43
C GLY A 36 3.20 -6.04 -3.22
N TRP A 37 2.53 -6.15 -2.06
CA TRP A 37 3.13 -6.54 -0.80
C TRP A 37 3.13 -8.08 -0.64
N ARG A 38 4.26 -8.72 -0.94
CA ARG A 38 4.43 -10.18 -0.88
C ARG A 38 5.90 -10.58 -0.84
N ALA A 39 6.17 -11.79 -0.37
CA ALA A 39 7.49 -12.38 -0.45
C ALA A 39 7.95 -12.54 -1.91
N GLY A 40 9.24 -12.26 -2.14
CA GLY A 40 9.89 -12.36 -3.45
C GLY A 40 9.89 -11.06 -4.27
N THR A 41 9.21 -10.00 -3.81
CA THR A 41 9.38 -8.66 -4.38
C THR A 41 10.73 -8.09 -3.92
N ASN A 42 11.52 -7.53 -4.85
CA ASN A 42 12.77 -6.85 -4.46
C ASN A 42 12.46 -5.44 -3.93
N TYR A 43 12.22 -5.34 -2.63
CA TYR A 43 11.91 -4.05 -2.02
C TYR A 43 13.11 -3.10 -1.91
N THR A 44 14.33 -3.61 -2.00
CA THR A 44 15.53 -2.76 -2.05
C THR A 44 15.53 -1.97 -3.36
N ASP A 45 15.40 -2.67 -4.49
CA ASP A 45 15.35 -2.03 -5.81
C ASP A 45 14.12 -1.15 -5.95
N TRP A 46 12.95 -1.60 -5.45
CA TRP A 46 11.72 -0.82 -5.48
C TRP A 46 11.84 0.49 -4.68
N ALA A 47 12.42 0.45 -3.46
CA ALA A 47 12.57 1.64 -2.63
C ALA A 47 13.55 2.63 -3.26
N VAL A 48 14.62 2.15 -3.89
CA VAL A 48 15.57 3.00 -4.64
C VAL A 48 14.90 3.67 -5.83
N GLN A 49 14.08 2.94 -6.59
CA GLN A 49 13.38 3.48 -7.76
C GLN A 49 12.30 4.52 -7.39
N ASN A 50 11.71 4.41 -6.20
CA ASN A 50 10.67 5.33 -5.72
C ASN A 50 11.23 6.47 -4.84
N SER A 51 12.54 6.43 -4.55
CA SER A 51 13.26 7.46 -3.80
C SER A 51 13.47 8.74 -4.65
N PRO A 52 13.54 9.93 -4.03
CA PRO A 52 13.27 10.18 -2.62
C PRO A 52 11.78 10.03 -2.28
N PHE A 53 11.50 9.54 -1.08
CA PHE A 53 10.19 9.68 -0.46
C PHE A 53 10.07 11.09 0.13
N TYR A 54 8.87 11.65 0.17
CA TYR A 54 8.60 12.95 0.78
C TYR A 54 7.56 12.85 1.90
N ILE A 55 7.58 13.83 2.80
CA ILE A 55 6.49 13.99 3.77
C ILE A 55 5.17 14.18 2.99
N ASN A 56 4.11 13.54 3.50
CA ASN A 56 2.78 13.38 2.92
C ASN A 56 2.68 12.38 1.76
N ASP A 57 3.77 11.76 1.31
CA ASP A 57 3.66 10.58 0.43
C ASP A 57 2.90 9.47 1.18
N SER A 58 2.04 8.77 0.46
CA SER A 58 1.25 7.65 0.95
C SER A 58 1.76 6.35 0.33
N LEU A 59 2.11 5.38 1.18
CA LEU A 59 2.48 4.04 0.76
C LEU A 59 1.24 3.14 0.77
N VAL A 60 0.89 2.60 -0.40
CA VAL A 60 -0.29 1.74 -0.57
C VAL A 60 0.14 0.28 -0.65
N PHE A 61 -0.21 -0.49 0.38
CA PHE A 61 0.06 -1.91 0.50
C PHE A 61 -1.13 -2.71 -0.02
N LYS A 62 -0.94 -3.41 -1.15
CA LYS A 62 -1.94 -4.34 -1.69
C LYS A 62 -1.49 -5.77 -1.52
N TYR A 63 -2.38 -6.59 -0.98
CA TYR A 63 -2.16 -8.01 -0.75
C TYR A 63 -3.51 -8.76 -0.65
N PRO A 64 -3.57 -10.04 -1.04
CA PRO A 64 -4.82 -10.78 -1.05
C PRO A 64 -5.35 -11.02 0.37
N PRO A 65 -6.67 -11.12 0.53
CA PRO A 65 -7.28 -11.41 1.83
C PRO A 65 -6.92 -12.82 2.32
N PRO A 66 -7.11 -13.11 3.63
CA PRO A 66 -6.85 -14.42 4.21
C PRO A 66 -7.59 -15.54 3.47
N GLY A 67 -6.97 -16.72 3.39
CA GLY A 67 -7.56 -17.90 2.75
C GLY A 67 -7.37 -17.99 1.24
N LYS A 68 -6.84 -16.95 0.58
CA LYS A 68 -6.39 -17.04 -0.83
C LYS A 68 -4.95 -17.52 -0.98
N LEU A 69 -4.13 -17.31 0.04
CA LEU A 69 -2.75 -17.77 0.13
C LEU A 69 -2.59 -18.62 1.39
N ASN A 70 -1.54 -19.45 1.41
CA ASN A 70 -1.13 -20.21 2.60
C ASN A 70 -0.47 -19.32 3.68
N VAL A 71 -0.33 -18.02 3.38
CA VAL A 71 0.23 -16.98 4.25
C VAL A 71 -0.73 -15.79 4.25
N SER A 72 -0.76 -15.01 5.32
CA SER A 72 -1.71 -13.90 5.50
C SER A 72 -0.97 -12.57 5.65
N PRO A 73 -0.69 -11.85 4.55
CA PRO A 73 0.17 -10.68 4.60
C PRO A 73 -0.27 -9.61 5.57
N SER A 74 0.69 -9.00 6.25
CA SER A 74 0.46 -7.94 7.22
C SER A 74 1.53 -6.86 7.09
N VAL A 75 1.22 -5.67 7.60
CA VAL A 75 2.14 -4.54 7.59
C VAL A 75 2.42 -4.12 9.03
N TYR A 76 3.66 -4.32 9.46
CA TYR A 76 4.16 -3.85 10.74
C TYR A 76 5.09 -2.66 10.57
N LEU A 77 5.02 -1.72 11.51
CA LEU A 77 6.08 -0.78 11.79
C LEU A 77 6.98 -1.34 12.88
N MET A 78 8.25 -1.54 12.56
CA MET A 78 9.27 -1.91 13.53
C MET A 78 9.68 -0.67 14.33
N PRO A 79 9.92 -0.82 15.64
CA PRO A 79 10.23 0.32 16.51
C PRO A 79 11.59 0.96 16.21
N ASP A 80 12.55 0.16 15.73
CA ASP A 80 13.92 0.57 15.48
C ASP A 80 14.63 -0.36 14.48
N LEU A 81 15.85 0.03 14.10
CA LEU A 81 16.69 -0.71 13.17
C LEU A 81 17.10 -2.10 13.68
N TRP A 82 17.21 -2.29 14.99
CA TRP A 82 17.60 -3.58 15.57
C TRP A 82 16.48 -4.59 15.36
N SER A 83 15.26 -4.27 15.82
CA SER A 83 14.06 -5.08 15.61
C SER A 83 13.80 -5.34 14.13
N PHE A 84 14.03 -4.36 13.25
CA PHE A 84 13.92 -4.53 11.79
C PHE A 84 14.94 -5.53 11.23
N THR A 85 16.20 -5.43 11.66
CA THR A 85 17.28 -6.31 11.18
C THR A 85 17.06 -7.74 11.65
N THR A 86 16.72 -7.92 12.93
CA THR A 86 16.51 -9.24 13.55
C THR A 86 15.10 -9.79 13.36
N CYS A 87 14.18 -9.00 12.79
CA CYS A 87 12.76 -9.34 12.67
C CYS A 87 12.12 -9.70 14.02
N ASP A 88 12.43 -8.94 15.08
CA ASP A 88 11.77 -9.08 16.38
C ASP A 88 10.48 -8.24 16.41
N PHE A 89 9.33 -8.93 16.29
CA PHE A 89 8.01 -8.32 16.24
C PHE A 89 7.36 -8.08 17.61
N LYS A 90 8.01 -8.42 18.74
CA LYS A 90 7.39 -8.34 20.08
C LYS A 90 6.78 -6.99 20.42
N THR A 91 7.41 -5.91 19.97
CA THR A 91 6.97 -4.52 20.20
C THR A 91 6.63 -3.79 18.90
N ALA A 92 6.58 -4.52 17.77
CA ALA A 92 6.21 -3.95 16.48
C ALA A 92 4.72 -3.57 16.47
N LYS A 93 4.41 -2.47 15.81
CA LYS A 93 3.02 -2.00 15.67
C LYS A 93 2.41 -2.59 14.40
N LEU A 94 1.38 -3.41 14.53
CA LEU A 94 0.54 -3.78 13.39
C LEU A 94 -0.19 -2.52 12.90
N VAL A 95 0.08 -2.10 11.67
CA VAL A 95 -0.55 -0.93 11.05
C VAL A 95 -1.53 -1.33 9.95
N GLY A 96 -1.25 -2.41 9.21
CA GLY A 96 -2.16 -2.98 8.22
C GLY A 96 -2.39 -4.46 8.50
N ASN A 97 -3.63 -4.83 8.82
CA ASN A 97 -4.00 -6.21 9.11
C ASN A 97 -4.27 -7.01 7.81
N PRO A 98 -4.34 -8.36 7.87
CA PRO A 98 -4.50 -9.20 6.68
C PRO A 98 -5.71 -8.95 5.80
N THR A 99 -6.76 -8.30 6.31
CA THR A 99 -7.97 -8.01 5.54
C THR A 99 -7.90 -6.66 4.80
N GLU A 100 -7.05 -5.75 5.27
CA GLU A 100 -6.99 -4.35 4.80
C GLU A 100 -6.21 -4.18 3.49
N GLY A 101 -5.38 -5.13 3.10
CA GLY A 101 -4.65 -5.06 1.83
C GLY A 101 -5.47 -5.36 0.58
N SER A 102 -6.74 -5.77 0.75
CA SER A 102 -7.62 -6.10 -0.36
C SER A 102 -8.28 -4.84 -0.98
N GLY A 103 -8.80 -4.95 -2.21
CA GLY A 103 -9.45 -3.83 -2.89
C GLY A 103 -8.49 -2.67 -3.17
N GLU A 104 -8.77 -1.50 -2.60
CA GLU A 104 -7.91 -0.31 -2.71
C GLU A 104 -6.60 -0.45 -1.94
N GLY A 105 -6.49 -1.40 -1.02
CA GLY A 105 -5.29 -1.65 -0.22
C GLY A 105 -5.23 -0.82 1.06
N PHE A 106 -4.25 -1.15 1.89
CA PHE A 106 -3.95 -0.43 3.12
C PHE A 106 -3.03 0.75 2.83
N GLU A 107 -3.44 1.96 3.20
CA GLU A 107 -2.66 3.18 2.98
C GLU A 107 -1.95 3.63 4.27
N PHE A 108 -0.66 3.95 4.15
CA PHE A 108 0.13 4.52 5.22
C PHE A 108 0.79 5.82 4.79
N GLN A 109 0.45 6.94 5.43
CA GLN A 109 1.04 8.24 5.13
C GLN A 109 2.36 8.47 5.90
N LEU A 110 3.39 8.89 5.17
CA LEU A 110 4.69 9.31 5.71
C LEU A 110 4.58 10.74 6.24
N ASN A 111 4.44 10.90 7.56
CA ASN A 111 4.09 12.19 8.17
C ASN A 111 5.20 12.85 9.00
N ARG A 112 6.38 12.22 9.10
CA ARG A 112 7.52 12.73 9.88
C ARG A 112 8.84 12.49 9.15
N PRO A 113 9.85 13.37 9.28
CA PRO A 113 11.16 13.18 8.68
C PRO A 113 12.03 12.19 9.50
N GLN A 114 11.62 10.92 9.51
CA GLN A 114 12.31 9.83 10.21
C GLN A 114 12.24 8.55 9.39
N PRO A 115 13.16 7.59 9.57
CA PRO A 115 13.01 6.28 8.94
C PRO A 115 11.76 5.55 9.46
N TYR A 116 11.01 4.96 8.54
CA TYR A 116 9.94 4.01 8.80
C TYR A 116 10.42 2.63 8.38
N TYR A 117 10.46 1.70 9.33
CA TYR A 117 10.90 0.33 9.12
C TYR A 117 9.66 -0.56 8.92
N PHE A 118 9.34 -0.89 7.66
CA PHE A 118 8.20 -1.74 7.34
C PHE A 118 8.65 -3.19 7.21
N ALA A 119 7.89 -4.11 7.79
CA ALA A 119 8.11 -5.55 7.67
C ALA A 119 6.81 -6.33 7.76
N SER A 120 6.82 -7.58 7.28
CA SER A 120 5.74 -8.54 7.48
C SER A 120 6.18 -9.69 8.38
N ALA A 121 5.29 -10.12 9.28
CA ALA A 121 5.52 -11.27 10.16
C ALA A 121 5.07 -12.61 9.54
N ASP A 122 4.69 -12.61 8.25
CA ASP A 122 4.18 -13.79 7.55
C ASP A 122 5.17 -14.94 7.55
N GLY A 123 4.65 -16.16 7.40
CA GLY A 123 5.49 -17.36 7.36
C GLY A 123 6.33 -17.50 8.64
N ASN A 124 5.82 -17.09 9.79
CA ASN A 124 6.54 -17.04 11.07
C ASN A 124 7.79 -16.14 11.07
N GLY A 125 7.82 -15.12 10.21
CA GLY A 125 8.92 -14.17 10.10
C GLY A 125 10.09 -14.61 9.23
N TYR A 126 10.07 -15.82 8.64
CA TYR A 126 11.16 -16.31 7.79
C TYR A 126 11.41 -15.38 6.59
N ASP A 127 10.35 -14.87 5.95
CA ASP A 127 10.47 -13.97 4.80
C ASP A 127 11.08 -12.62 5.21
N CYS A 128 10.78 -12.12 6.40
CA CYS A 128 11.43 -10.92 6.93
C CYS A 128 12.93 -11.16 7.19
N ILE A 129 13.27 -12.30 7.81
CA ILE A 129 14.67 -12.65 8.12
C ILE A 129 15.48 -12.78 6.83
N ALA A 130 14.90 -13.38 5.79
CA ALA A 130 15.48 -13.48 4.46
C ALA A 130 15.52 -12.15 3.69
N GLY A 131 14.92 -11.08 4.22
CA GLY A 131 14.87 -9.76 3.58
C GLY A 131 13.86 -9.64 2.43
N LEU A 132 12.92 -10.59 2.31
CA LEU A 132 11.97 -10.68 1.20
C LEU A 132 10.69 -9.88 1.43
N THR A 133 10.39 -9.50 2.68
CA THR A 133 9.16 -8.78 3.06
C THR A 133 9.44 -7.64 4.04
N LYS A 134 10.51 -6.88 3.78
CA LYS A 134 10.86 -5.70 4.59
C LYS A 134 11.56 -4.63 3.78
N PHE A 135 11.37 -3.36 4.16
CA PHE A 135 12.08 -2.22 3.60
C PHE A 135 12.05 -1.01 4.53
N VAL A 136 12.85 0.00 4.19
CA VAL A 136 12.90 1.28 4.89
C VAL A 136 12.44 2.39 3.96
N ALA A 137 11.53 3.23 4.44
CA ALA A 137 11.19 4.50 3.78
C ALA A 137 11.63 5.66 4.68
N THR A 138 12.48 6.54 4.15
CA THR A 138 12.93 7.73 4.88
C THR A 138 12.47 8.97 4.10
N PRO A 139 11.33 9.58 4.46
CA PRO A 139 10.83 10.76 3.80
C PRO A 139 11.70 11.99 4.10
N MET A 140 11.90 12.79 3.06
CA MET A 140 12.52 14.11 3.13
C MET A 140 11.45 15.20 3.27
N ASN A 141 11.86 16.38 3.75
CA ASN A 141 11.01 17.57 3.80
C ASN A 141 10.73 18.14 2.41
#